data_AF-C7BRW3-F1
#
_entry.id   AF-C7BRW3-F1
#
_cell.length_a   1.000
_cell.length_b   1.000
_cell.length_c   1.000
_cell.angle_alpha   90.00
_cell.angle_beta   90.00
_cell.angle_gamma   90.00
#
_symmetry.space_group_name_H-M   'P 1'
#
loop_
_entity.id
_entity.type
_entity.pdbx_description
1 polymer ?
#
loop_
_entity_poly.entity_id
_entity_poly.type
_entity_poly.pdbx_seq_one_letter_code
_entity_poly.pdbx_strand_id
1 'polypeptide(L)'
;MAQAQNAVPSGRKINGKALTGDVSLNAGDVGAFPDVVYVTSIPTRSYVGPFSGQGNAGWVKGINIGFAGSDVGQIYITPVGELHAYFLNGNGSITGGIVSTHPVGAPIPWPLPKAPAGYLTCNGQSFNKSQYPKLAEAYPSGRLPDLRGEFIRGWDDSLGVDMGRGILTWQGDAIRNITGALGNPTAESGGSATGAFSYSYSVGGRAAGGGGGRVQWTFDASRVVPTANENRPRNIAFNYIVRAA
;
A
#
# COMPACT_ATOMS: atom_id res chain seq x y z
N MET A 1 61.47 -48.55 -2.12
CA MET A 1 60.16 -47.90 -2.35
C MET A 1 59.71 -48.22 -3.76
N ALA A 2 58.82 -49.19 -3.94
CA ALA A 2 58.21 -49.47 -5.24
C ALA A 2 57.24 -48.33 -5.57
N GLN A 3 57.62 -47.47 -6.51
CA GLN A 3 56.76 -46.39 -6.96
C GLN A 3 55.51 -46.96 -7.65
N ALA A 4 54.36 -46.36 -7.36
CA ALA A 4 53.04 -46.72 -7.87
C ALA A 4 52.88 -46.43 -9.38
N GLN A 5 53.72 -47.04 -10.22
CA GLN A 5 53.56 -46.99 -11.67
C GLN A 5 52.20 -47.62 -12.04
N ASN A 6 51.36 -46.85 -12.74
CA ASN A 6 50.02 -47.24 -13.21
C ASN A 6 48.91 -47.36 -12.16
N ALA A 7 49.07 -46.81 -10.94
CA ALA A 7 47.96 -46.77 -9.97
C ALA A 7 46.79 -45.86 -10.39
N VAL A 8 46.98 -45.02 -11.42
CA VAL A 8 45.96 -44.12 -11.95
C VAL A 8 45.66 -44.47 -13.41
N PRO A 9 44.42 -44.89 -13.75
CA PRO A 9 44.04 -45.19 -15.14
C PRO A 9 44.17 -43.96 -16.06
N SER A 10 44.80 -44.13 -17.23
CA SER A 10 45.08 -43.08 -18.22
C SER A 10 43.85 -42.56 -18.99
N GLY A 11 42.69 -43.21 -18.83
CA GLY A 11 41.44 -42.87 -19.51
C GLY A 11 40.45 -42.04 -18.70
N ARG A 12 40.80 -41.60 -17.49
CA ARG A 12 39.89 -40.80 -16.65
C ARG A 12 39.67 -39.42 -17.28
N LYS A 13 38.43 -38.94 -17.23
CA LYS A 13 38.04 -37.62 -17.72
C LYS A 13 37.26 -36.87 -16.63
N ILE A 14 37.42 -35.55 -16.59
CA ILE A 14 36.53 -34.64 -15.85
C ILE A 14 35.84 -33.76 -16.90
N ASN A 15 34.51 -33.84 -16.99
CA ASN A 15 33.69 -33.17 -18.00
C ASN A 15 34.30 -33.24 -19.43
N GLY A 16 34.67 -34.44 -19.88
CA GLY A 16 35.22 -34.67 -21.22
C GLY A 16 36.72 -34.35 -21.39
N LYS A 17 37.37 -33.66 -20.43
CA LYS A 17 38.80 -33.33 -20.47
C LYS A 17 39.65 -34.45 -19.87
N ALA A 18 40.68 -34.89 -20.59
CA ALA A 18 41.54 -35.99 -20.19
C ALA A 18 42.45 -35.61 -19.00
N LEU A 19 42.66 -36.55 -18.08
CA LEU A 19 43.56 -36.37 -16.92
C LEU A 19 45.02 -36.69 -17.26
N THR A 20 45.55 -36.07 -18.32
CA THR A 20 46.95 -36.23 -18.76
C THR A 20 47.89 -35.14 -18.23
N GLY A 21 47.35 -34.17 -17.47
CA GLY A 21 48.06 -33.02 -16.88
C GLY A 21 47.09 -32.13 -16.09
N ASP A 22 47.44 -30.85 -15.90
CA ASP A 22 46.56 -29.88 -15.24
C ASP A 22 45.26 -29.69 -16.02
N VAL A 23 44.12 -29.74 -15.30
CA VAL A 23 42.79 -29.61 -15.89
C VAL A 23 42.32 -28.18 -15.73
N SER A 24 42.28 -27.43 -16.84
CA SER A 24 41.61 -26.12 -16.89
C SER A 24 40.14 -26.31 -17.20
N LEU A 25 39.24 -25.85 -16.32
CA LEU A 25 37.79 -25.83 -16.54
C LEU A 25 37.33 -24.38 -16.69
N ASN A 26 36.38 -24.14 -17.60
CA ASN A 26 35.61 -22.90 -17.67
C ASN A 26 34.21 -23.14 -17.07
N ALA A 27 33.44 -22.06 -16.90
CA ALA A 27 32.10 -22.13 -16.33
C ALA A 27 31.17 -23.08 -17.11
N GLY A 28 31.27 -23.09 -18.45
CA GLY A 28 30.51 -23.99 -19.31
C GLY A 28 30.83 -25.47 -19.07
N ASP A 29 32.09 -25.79 -18.72
CA ASP A 29 32.50 -27.16 -18.40
C ASP A 29 31.86 -27.72 -17.11
N VAL A 30 31.22 -26.89 -16.30
CA VAL A 30 30.61 -27.33 -15.03
C VAL A 30 29.16 -26.88 -14.89
N GLY A 31 28.56 -26.39 -15.97
CA GLY A 31 27.18 -25.87 -15.94
C GLY A 31 27.02 -24.61 -15.07
N ALA A 32 28.11 -23.88 -14.81
CA ALA A 32 28.09 -22.62 -14.10
C ALA A 32 27.88 -21.43 -15.05
N PHE A 33 27.44 -20.31 -14.50
CA PHE A 33 27.49 -19.04 -15.23
C PHE A 33 28.93 -18.54 -15.40
N PRO A 34 29.22 -17.76 -16.46
CA PRO A 34 30.49 -17.07 -16.61
C PRO A 34 30.82 -16.18 -15.41
N ASP A 35 32.09 -15.79 -15.28
CA ASP A 35 32.52 -14.82 -14.30
C ASP A 35 31.71 -13.52 -14.38
N VAL A 36 31.64 -12.80 -13.26
CA VAL A 36 30.94 -11.52 -13.18
C VAL A 36 31.51 -10.56 -14.20
N VAL A 37 30.68 -10.13 -15.15
CA VAL A 37 31.08 -9.16 -16.16
C VAL A 37 30.93 -7.74 -15.62
N TYR A 38 31.94 -6.90 -15.85
CA TYR A 38 31.85 -5.48 -15.57
C TYR A 38 30.98 -4.77 -16.62
N VAL A 39 29.97 -4.01 -16.20
CA VAL A 39 29.01 -3.34 -17.10
C VAL A 39 28.94 -1.84 -16.88
N THR A 40 28.81 -1.08 -17.97
CA THR A 40 28.58 0.38 -17.97
C THR A 40 27.12 0.77 -18.18
N SER A 41 26.26 -0.21 -18.43
CA SER A 41 24.81 -0.09 -18.53
C SER A 41 24.14 -1.39 -18.12
N ILE A 42 22.86 -1.37 -17.71
CA ILE A 42 22.12 -2.60 -17.43
C ILE A 42 22.11 -3.47 -18.71
N PRO A 43 22.56 -4.74 -18.63
CA PRO A 43 22.65 -5.59 -19.82
C PRO A 43 21.29 -5.88 -20.44
N THR A 44 21.24 -5.93 -21.77
CA THR A 44 20.05 -6.38 -22.51
C THR A 44 19.92 -7.91 -22.48
N ARG A 45 18.87 -8.45 -23.11
CA ARG A 45 18.67 -9.89 -23.31
C ARG A 45 19.79 -10.60 -24.06
N SER A 46 20.73 -9.87 -24.67
CA SER A 46 21.90 -10.44 -25.35
C SER A 46 22.94 -11.01 -24.37
N TYR A 47 22.87 -10.65 -23.09
CA TYR A 47 23.77 -11.17 -22.07
C TYR A 47 23.00 -12.02 -21.06
N VAL A 48 23.57 -13.18 -20.72
CA VAL A 48 23.09 -14.11 -19.69
C VAL A 48 24.27 -14.44 -18.78
N GLY A 49 24.09 -14.26 -17.48
CA GLY A 49 25.16 -14.35 -16.49
C GLY A 49 25.13 -13.23 -15.46
N PRO A 50 25.99 -13.33 -14.43
CA PRO A 50 26.11 -12.33 -13.39
C PRO A 50 26.85 -11.09 -13.88
N PHE A 51 26.37 -9.91 -13.51
CA PHE A 51 27.00 -8.64 -13.87
C PHE A 51 27.16 -7.74 -12.64
N SER A 52 28.19 -6.91 -12.67
CA SER A 52 28.37 -5.81 -11.73
C SER A 52 29.00 -4.63 -12.45
N GLY A 53 28.86 -3.41 -11.96
CA GLY A 53 29.57 -2.29 -12.55
C GLY A 53 28.93 -0.96 -12.25
N GLN A 54 29.30 0.07 -13.01
CA GLN A 54 28.80 1.43 -12.88
C GLN A 54 27.91 1.74 -14.10
N GLY A 55 26.61 1.49 -13.95
CA GLY A 55 25.61 1.83 -14.96
C GLY A 55 25.25 3.33 -14.97
N ASN A 56 24.41 3.74 -15.93
CA ASN A 56 23.78 5.08 -15.94
C ASN A 56 23.02 5.42 -14.65
N ALA A 57 22.65 4.41 -13.84
CA ALA A 57 21.99 4.57 -12.54
C ALA A 57 22.95 4.47 -11.34
N GLY A 58 24.27 4.44 -11.56
CA GLY A 58 25.33 4.20 -10.55
C GLY A 58 25.74 2.73 -10.44
N TRP A 59 26.28 2.31 -9.29
CA TRP A 59 26.69 0.91 -9.11
C TRP A 59 25.52 -0.07 -9.21
N VAL A 60 25.68 -1.16 -9.96
CA VAL A 60 24.65 -2.17 -10.16
C VAL A 60 25.24 -3.55 -9.95
N LYS A 61 24.43 -4.47 -9.44
CA LYS A 61 24.78 -5.90 -9.31
C LYS A 61 23.56 -6.73 -9.64
N GLY A 62 23.71 -7.74 -10.48
CA GLY A 62 22.57 -8.55 -10.89
C GLY A 62 22.95 -9.78 -11.67
N ILE A 63 21.92 -10.41 -12.22
CA ILE A 63 22.02 -11.59 -13.06
C ILE A 63 20.93 -11.57 -14.13
N ASN A 64 21.32 -11.94 -15.34
CA ASN A 64 20.39 -12.30 -16.40
C ASN A 64 20.34 -13.83 -16.49
N ILE A 65 19.14 -14.40 -16.47
CA ILE A 65 18.86 -15.84 -16.44
C ILE A 65 18.01 -16.16 -17.67
N GLY A 66 18.42 -17.14 -18.48
CA GLY A 66 17.68 -17.55 -19.67
C GLY A 66 18.62 -17.90 -20.81
N PHE A 67 18.17 -17.68 -22.05
CA PHE A 67 18.99 -17.87 -23.24
C PHE A 67 19.29 -16.53 -23.89
N ALA A 68 20.57 -16.27 -24.14
CA ALA A 68 21.03 -15.01 -24.74
C ALA A 68 20.32 -14.80 -26.10
N GLY A 69 19.73 -13.62 -26.29
CA GLY A 69 18.99 -13.28 -27.50
C GLY A 69 17.57 -13.88 -27.59
N SER A 70 17.05 -14.47 -26.52
CA SER A 70 15.67 -14.96 -26.39
C SER A 70 14.95 -14.22 -25.25
N ASP A 71 14.03 -14.92 -24.56
CA ASP A 71 13.44 -14.52 -23.29
C ASP A 71 14.46 -14.65 -22.15
N VAL A 72 14.68 -13.54 -21.42
CA VAL A 72 15.64 -13.45 -20.32
C VAL A 72 14.97 -12.83 -19.10
N GLY A 73 15.02 -13.55 -17.97
CA GLY A 73 14.72 -12.98 -16.66
C GLY A 73 15.92 -12.16 -16.19
N GLN A 74 15.69 -10.95 -15.70
CA GLN A 74 16.73 -10.06 -15.20
C GLN A 74 16.40 -9.66 -13.77
N ILE A 75 17.36 -9.83 -12.86
CA ILE A 75 17.25 -9.40 -11.47
C ILE A 75 18.48 -8.58 -11.12
N TYR A 76 18.31 -7.37 -10.59
CA TYR A 76 19.44 -6.54 -10.16
C TYR A 76 19.10 -5.61 -9.02
N ILE A 77 20.13 -5.12 -8.35
CA ILE A 77 20.04 -4.12 -7.27
C ILE A 77 20.73 -2.84 -7.74
N THR A 78 20.13 -1.69 -7.41
CA THR A 78 20.64 -0.34 -7.71
C THR A 78 21.37 0.28 -6.52
N PRO A 79 22.04 1.45 -6.67
CA PRO A 79 22.78 2.07 -5.56
C PRO A 79 21.96 2.45 -4.35
N VAL A 80 20.66 2.66 -4.56
CA VAL A 80 19.70 3.01 -3.52
C VAL A 80 19.10 1.77 -2.84
N GLY A 81 19.57 0.56 -3.19
CA GLY A 81 19.14 -0.69 -2.57
C GLY A 81 17.84 -1.26 -3.14
N GLU A 82 17.37 -0.75 -4.28
CA GLU A 82 16.15 -1.24 -4.91
C GLU A 82 16.41 -2.53 -5.66
N LEU A 83 15.65 -3.57 -5.33
CA LEU A 83 15.63 -4.80 -6.11
C LEU A 83 14.71 -4.60 -7.31
N HIS A 84 15.22 -4.86 -8.50
CA HIS A 84 14.47 -4.87 -9.74
C HIS A 84 14.35 -6.29 -10.27
N ALA A 85 13.19 -6.60 -10.84
CA ALA A 85 12.96 -7.83 -11.58
C ALA A 85 12.24 -7.51 -12.89
N TYR A 86 12.83 -7.94 -14.01
CA TYR A 86 12.28 -7.76 -15.35
C TYR A 86 12.25 -9.09 -16.11
N PHE A 87 11.31 -9.18 -17.03
CA PHE A 87 11.27 -10.17 -18.08
C PHE A 87 11.52 -9.46 -19.41
N LEU A 88 12.69 -9.72 -19.99
CA LEU A 88 13.15 -9.17 -21.27
C LEU A 88 12.71 -10.14 -22.36
N ASN A 89 11.60 -9.84 -23.05
CA ASN A 89 11.02 -10.77 -24.02
C ASN A 89 11.75 -10.74 -25.37
N GLY A 90 11.77 -11.89 -26.04
CA GLY A 90 12.30 -12.06 -27.39
C GLY A 90 11.64 -11.15 -28.43
N ASN A 91 10.37 -10.79 -28.21
CA ASN A 91 9.60 -9.85 -29.04
C ASN A 91 9.90 -8.37 -28.76
N GLY A 92 10.78 -8.06 -27.81
CA GLY A 92 11.15 -6.68 -27.43
C GLY A 92 10.33 -6.07 -26.30
N SER A 93 9.26 -6.73 -25.84
CA SER A 93 8.51 -6.29 -24.66
C SER A 93 9.34 -6.48 -23.39
N ILE A 94 9.27 -5.50 -22.49
CA ILE A 94 9.91 -5.56 -21.16
C ILE A 94 8.80 -5.42 -20.12
N THR A 95 8.63 -6.45 -19.29
CA THR A 95 7.64 -6.46 -18.22
C THR A 95 8.34 -6.60 -16.87
N GLY A 96 8.00 -5.76 -15.90
CA GLY A 96 8.61 -5.82 -14.57
C GLY A 96 8.85 -4.44 -13.97
N GLY A 97 9.71 -4.37 -12.96
CA GLY A 97 9.99 -3.13 -12.25
C GLY A 97 10.68 -3.36 -10.91
N ILE A 98 10.55 -2.38 -10.03
CA ILE A 98 11.01 -2.50 -8.65
C ILE A 98 10.16 -3.55 -7.93
N VAL A 99 10.82 -4.53 -7.33
CA VAL A 99 10.20 -5.52 -6.46
C VAL A 99 9.85 -4.84 -5.14
N SER A 100 8.68 -4.23 -5.12
CA SER A 100 8.12 -3.52 -3.98
C SER A 100 6.75 -4.11 -3.65
N THR A 101 6.60 -4.69 -2.46
CA THR A 101 5.34 -5.34 -2.07
C THR A 101 4.25 -4.34 -1.65
N HIS A 102 4.60 -3.09 -1.33
CA HIS A 102 3.67 -2.00 -1.01
C HIS A 102 4.20 -0.66 -1.54
N PRO A 103 3.42 0.17 -2.26
CA PRO A 103 3.90 1.47 -2.76
C PRO A 103 4.40 2.42 -1.66
N VAL A 104 5.46 3.19 -1.92
CA VAL A 104 5.91 4.27 -1.03
C VAL A 104 4.80 5.29 -0.87
N GLY A 105 4.56 5.73 0.37
CA GLY A 105 3.56 6.74 0.67
C GLY A 105 2.12 6.23 0.79
N ALA A 106 1.82 4.99 0.42
CA ALA A 106 0.50 4.40 0.69
C ALA A 106 0.30 4.17 2.20
N PRO A 107 -0.79 4.65 2.82
CA PRO A 107 -1.09 4.36 4.21
C PRO A 107 -1.34 2.87 4.45
N ILE A 108 -0.69 2.33 5.48
CA ILE A 108 -0.77 0.91 5.89
C ILE A 108 -1.29 0.88 7.34
N PRO A 109 -2.39 0.18 7.63
CA PRO A 109 -2.81 -0.09 9.01
C PRO A 109 -1.74 -0.92 9.74
N TRP A 110 -1.31 -0.44 10.90
CA TRP A 110 -0.28 -1.06 11.72
C TRP A 110 -0.78 -1.28 13.16
N PRO A 111 -0.66 -2.50 13.72
CA PRO A 111 -1.30 -2.84 15.00
C PRO A 111 -0.59 -2.26 16.23
N LEU A 112 0.60 -1.67 16.08
CA LEU A 112 1.37 -1.11 17.21
C LEU A 112 1.43 0.42 17.17
N PRO A 113 1.58 1.09 18.33
CA PRO A 113 1.67 2.55 18.40
C PRO A 113 2.90 3.12 17.69
N LYS A 114 3.98 2.34 17.56
CA LYS A 114 5.24 2.76 16.94
C LYS A 114 5.41 2.11 15.58
N ALA A 115 5.74 2.91 14.58
CA ALA A 115 6.14 2.41 13.27
C ALA A 115 7.45 1.60 13.38
N PRO A 116 7.59 0.51 12.64
CA PRO A 116 8.85 -0.22 12.54
C PRO A 116 9.89 0.62 11.76
N ALA A 117 11.17 0.21 11.84
CA ALA A 117 12.23 0.86 11.08
C ALA A 117 11.93 0.85 9.58
N GLY A 118 12.21 1.96 8.89
CA GLY A 118 11.90 2.15 7.46
C GLY A 118 10.48 2.68 7.18
N TYR A 119 9.68 2.93 8.22
CA TYR A 119 8.33 3.49 8.09
C TYR A 119 8.17 4.76 8.92
N LEU A 120 7.23 5.61 8.51
CA LEU A 120 6.86 6.84 9.21
C LEU A 120 5.38 6.82 9.56
N THR A 121 5.03 7.30 10.74
CA THR A 121 3.62 7.45 11.17
C THR A 121 2.93 8.61 10.45
N CYS A 122 1.68 8.43 10.03
CA CYS A 122 0.82 9.48 9.48
C CYS A 122 0.19 10.34 10.60
N ASN A 123 1.02 11.11 11.30
CA ASN A 123 0.62 11.98 12.42
C ASN A 123 0.81 13.47 12.09
N GLY A 124 0.82 13.82 10.80
CA GLY A 124 1.12 15.18 10.38
C GLY A 124 2.62 15.54 10.38
N GLN A 125 3.55 14.63 10.69
CA GLN A 125 4.97 15.01 10.73
C GLN A 125 5.53 15.46 9.37
N SER A 126 6.48 16.38 9.41
CA SER A 126 7.33 16.71 8.26
C SER A 126 8.42 15.65 8.07
N PHE A 127 8.91 15.48 6.85
CA PHE A 127 10.01 14.58 6.52
C PHE A 127 11.02 15.25 5.59
N ASN A 128 12.25 14.74 5.58
CA ASN A 128 13.30 15.22 4.69
C ASN A 128 13.10 14.67 3.28
N LYS A 129 12.75 15.53 2.32
CA LYS A 129 12.51 15.17 0.93
C LYS A 129 13.76 14.64 0.21
N SER A 130 14.94 15.14 0.56
CA SER A 130 16.20 14.66 -0.01
C SER A 130 16.56 13.26 0.48
N GLN A 131 16.18 12.92 1.72
CA GLN A 131 16.37 11.59 2.27
C GLN A 131 15.33 10.59 1.74
N TYR A 132 14.10 11.05 1.49
CA TYR A 132 12.98 10.21 1.07
C TYR A 132 12.34 10.73 -0.24
N PRO A 133 13.07 10.66 -1.39
CA PRO A 133 12.62 11.24 -2.64
C PRO A 133 11.32 10.60 -3.17
N LYS A 134 11.16 9.29 -3.06
CA LYS A 134 9.91 8.60 -3.46
C LYS A 134 8.72 8.98 -2.59
N LEU A 135 8.95 9.23 -1.30
CA LEU A 135 7.90 9.73 -0.42
C LEU A 135 7.55 11.19 -0.76
N ALA A 136 8.53 11.98 -1.21
CA ALA A 136 8.31 13.33 -1.71
C ALA A 136 7.54 13.38 -3.03
N GLU A 137 7.63 12.35 -3.88
CA GLU A 137 6.74 12.21 -5.04
C GLU A 137 5.28 12.00 -4.61
N ALA A 138 5.05 11.14 -3.60
CA ALA A 138 3.71 10.89 -3.05
C ALA A 138 3.16 12.09 -2.23
N TYR A 139 4.01 12.78 -1.48
CA TYR A 139 3.66 13.93 -0.63
C TYR A 139 4.59 15.12 -0.93
N PRO A 140 4.33 15.90 -2.00
CA PRO A 140 5.21 16.99 -2.45
C PRO A 140 5.46 18.10 -1.43
N SER A 141 4.55 18.27 -0.47
CA SER A 141 4.68 19.23 0.64
C SER A 141 5.81 18.90 1.61
N GLY A 142 6.33 17.66 1.60
CA GLY A 142 7.28 17.19 2.61
C GLY A 142 6.64 16.94 3.98
N ARG A 143 5.31 16.76 4.02
CA ARG A 143 4.54 16.52 5.24
C ARG A 143 3.51 15.42 5.01
N LEU A 144 3.43 14.49 5.95
CA LEU A 144 2.43 13.42 5.92
C LEU A 144 1.05 13.96 6.37
N PRO A 145 -0.05 13.33 5.95
CA PRO A 145 -1.36 13.61 6.54
C PRO A 145 -1.36 13.23 8.02
N ASP A 146 -2.24 13.86 8.79
CA ASP A 146 -2.58 13.41 10.13
C ASP A 146 -3.84 12.54 10.04
N LEU A 147 -3.66 11.22 10.16
CA LEU A 147 -4.74 10.23 9.99
C LEU A 147 -5.20 9.65 11.33
N ARG A 148 -4.81 10.27 12.46
CA ARG A 148 -5.20 9.81 13.79
C ARG A 148 -6.70 10.05 14.00
N GLY A 149 -7.46 8.97 14.11
CA GLY A 149 -8.91 9.02 14.28
C GLY A 149 -9.70 9.16 12.97
N GLU A 150 -9.02 9.16 11.82
CA GLU A 150 -9.65 9.41 10.53
C GLU A 150 -9.98 8.11 9.78
N PHE A 151 -11.07 8.13 9.02
CA PHE A 151 -11.38 7.09 8.03
C PHE A 151 -10.88 7.54 6.64
N ILE A 152 -10.17 6.64 5.95
CA ILE A 152 -9.79 6.87 4.54
C ILE A 152 -10.95 6.46 3.64
N ARG A 153 -11.27 7.28 2.65
CA ARG A 153 -12.24 6.97 1.61
C ARG A 153 -11.70 7.19 0.21
N GLY A 154 -12.36 6.58 -0.77
CA GLY A 154 -12.06 6.82 -2.18
C GLY A 154 -12.24 8.30 -2.55
N TRP A 155 -11.28 8.81 -3.32
CA TRP A 155 -11.41 10.10 -3.99
C TRP A 155 -12.44 9.97 -5.12
N ASP A 156 -13.27 11.00 -5.28
CA ASP A 156 -14.40 10.97 -6.21
C ASP A 156 -13.96 10.92 -7.68
N ASP A 157 -12.81 11.54 -8.00
CA ASP A 157 -12.25 11.62 -9.35
C ASP A 157 -13.30 11.93 -10.43
N SER A 158 -14.16 12.92 -10.13
CA SER A 158 -15.24 13.39 -11.02
C SER A 158 -16.38 12.40 -11.27
N LEU A 159 -16.56 11.38 -10.43
CA LEU A 159 -17.72 10.49 -10.47
C LEU A 159 -19.03 11.21 -10.06
N GLY A 160 -18.94 12.30 -9.29
CA GLY A 160 -20.07 13.15 -8.91
C GLY A 160 -20.73 12.75 -7.58
N VAL A 161 -20.16 11.81 -6.83
CA VAL A 161 -20.64 11.42 -5.49
C VAL A 161 -20.17 12.43 -4.44
N ASP A 162 -18.98 13.00 -4.64
CA ASP A 162 -18.34 13.96 -3.72
C ASP A 162 -17.76 15.16 -4.48
N MET A 163 -18.65 15.83 -5.19
CA MET A 163 -18.30 16.91 -6.12
C MET A 163 -17.52 18.03 -5.43
N GLY A 164 -16.39 18.40 -6.04
CA GLY A 164 -15.53 19.48 -5.54
C GLY A 164 -14.56 19.10 -4.43
N ARG A 165 -14.57 17.85 -3.93
CA ARG A 165 -13.58 17.42 -2.93
C ARG A 165 -12.22 17.10 -3.57
N GLY A 166 -11.17 17.75 -3.04
CA GLY A 166 -9.78 17.48 -3.44
C GLY A 166 -9.23 16.19 -2.84
N ILE A 167 -8.18 15.64 -3.45
CA ILE A 167 -7.43 14.54 -2.85
C ILE A 167 -6.74 15.01 -1.56
N LEU A 168 -6.71 14.17 -0.53
CA LEU A 168 -6.14 14.45 0.80
C LEU A 168 -6.79 15.60 1.60
N THR A 169 -7.97 16.10 1.21
CA THR A 169 -8.70 17.10 2.02
C THR A 169 -9.51 16.44 3.13
N TRP A 170 -9.49 17.04 4.32
CA TRP A 170 -10.26 16.58 5.48
C TRP A 170 -11.76 16.91 5.35
N GLN A 171 -12.60 16.06 5.92
CA GLN A 171 -14.04 16.27 6.02
C GLN A 171 -14.53 15.72 7.37
N GLY A 172 -15.33 16.51 8.09
CA GLY A 172 -15.94 16.07 9.35
C GLY A 172 -17.06 15.04 9.16
N ASP A 173 -17.49 14.43 10.26
CA ASP A 173 -18.60 13.50 10.25
C ASP A 173 -19.93 14.19 9.91
N ALA A 174 -20.80 13.46 9.25
CA ALA A 174 -22.16 13.90 8.96
C ALA A 174 -23.09 12.70 8.87
N ILE A 175 -24.35 12.92 9.24
CA ILE A 175 -25.47 12.05 8.85
C ILE A 175 -26.22 12.69 7.69
N ARG A 176 -26.96 11.88 6.92
CA ARG A 176 -27.92 12.41 5.96
C ARG A 176 -29.03 13.15 6.70
N ASN A 177 -29.64 14.12 6.03
CA ASN A 177 -30.75 14.88 6.58
C ASN A 177 -31.89 13.94 7.02
N ILE A 178 -32.43 14.17 8.22
CA ILE A 178 -33.63 13.48 8.72
C ILE A 178 -34.79 14.45 8.55
N THR A 179 -35.65 14.17 7.57
CA THR A 179 -36.79 15.02 7.23
C THR A 179 -38.10 14.42 7.72
N GLY A 180 -38.99 15.28 8.21
CA GLY A 180 -40.35 14.95 8.60
C GLY A 180 -41.11 16.21 8.99
N ALA A 181 -42.44 16.13 9.05
CA ALA A 181 -43.28 17.24 9.49
C ALA A 181 -44.38 16.74 10.41
N LEU A 182 -44.72 17.56 11.39
CA LEU A 182 -45.94 17.42 12.18
C LEU A 182 -46.87 18.55 11.73
N GLY A 183 -48.15 18.22 11.50
CA GLY A 183 -49.17 19.21 11.15
C GLY A 183 -49.57 20.07 12.35
N ASN A 184 -50.82 20.54 12.36
CA ASN A 184 -51.43 21.22 13.50
C ASN A 184 -52.26 20.21 14.31
N PRO A 185 -51.66 19.40 15.20
CA PRO A 185 -52.42 18.41 15.94
C PRO A 185 -53.45 19.10 16.85
N THR A 186 -54.72 18.74 16.68
CA THR A 186 -55.76 18.98 17.67
C THR A 186 -55.92 17.72 18.49
N ALA A 187 -55.84 17.82 19.81
CA ALA A 187 -56.07 16.68 20.68
C ALA A 187 -57.05 17.07 21.79
N GLU A 188 -58.13 16.31 21.86
CA GLU A 188 -59.19 16.43 22.87
C GLU A 188 -58.83 15.63 24.14
N SER A 189 -57.96 14.63 24.00
CA SER A 189 -57.35 13.83 25.07
C SER A 189 -55.99 13.30 24.60
N GLY A 190 -55.23 12.62 25.46
CA GLY A 190 -53.84 12.22 25.21
C GLY A 190 -53.57 11.51 23.87
N GLY A 191 -52.32 11.57 23.40
CA GLY A 191 -51.84 10.93 22.16
C GLY A 191 -51.12 9.59 22.36
N SER A 192 -50.46 9.09 21.33
CA SER A 192 -49.53 7.95 21.43
C SER A 192 -48.26 8.24 20.65
N ALA A 193 -47.09 7.94 21.24
CA ALA A 193 -45.80 8.06 20.58
C ALA A 193 -44.96 6.82 20.88
N THR A 194 -44.20 6.34 19.90
CA THR A 194 -43.30 5.21 20.06
C THR A 194 -41.95 5.50 19.38
N GLY A 195 -40.95 4.69 19.72
CA GLY A 195 -39.61 4.81 19.19
C GLY A 195 -38.93 6.13 19.56
N ALA A 196 -38.33 6.80 18.57
CA ALA A 196 -37.63 8.08 18.73
C ALA A 196 -38.57 9.25 19.08
N PHE A 197 -39.88 9.07 18.98
CA PHE A 197 -40.84 10.11 19.33
C PHE A 197 -41.38 9.91 20.74
N SER A 198 -41.51 11.02 21.45
CA SER A 198 -42.29 11.13 22.68
C SER A 198 -43.28 12.28 22.54
N TYR A 199 -44.32 12.27 23.37
CA TYR A 199 -45.27 13.37 23.41
C TYR A 199 -45.60 13.75 24.87
N SER A 200 -45.99 15.00 25.07
CA SER A 200 -46.65 15.46 26.29
C SER A 200 -47.98 16.14 25.93
N TYR A 201 -49.00 15.94 26.78
CA TYR A 201 -50.30 16.58 26.67
C TYR A 201 -50.57 17.43 27.92
N SER A 202 -51.05 18.65 27.71
CA SER A 202 -51.43 19.56 28.79
C SER A 202 -52.81 20.15 28.51
N VAL A 203 -53.70 20.10 29.50
CA VAL A 203 -55.06 20.65 29.39
C VAL A 203 -54.99 22.17 29.45
N GLY A 204 -55.78 22.88 28.63
CA GLY A 204 -55.89 24.35 28.70
C GLY A 204 -55.06 25.12 27.67
N GLY A 205 -54.96 24.61 26.43
CA GLY A 205 -54.15 25.22 25.36
C GLY A 205 -54.92 26.10 24.36
N ARG A 206 -56.25 26.18 24.45
CA ARG A 206 -57.13 26.98 23.58
C ARG A 206 -57.79 28.11 24.39
N ALA A 207 -58.10 29.23 23.74
CA ALA A 207 -58.84 30.35 24.35
C ALA A 207 -60.14 29.86 25.03
N ALA A 208 -60.51 30.51 26.14
CA ALA A 208 -61.50 30.05 27.10
C ALA A 208 -62.86 29.67 26.45
N GLY A 209 -63.34 28.47 26.75
CA GLY A 209 -64.68 27.97 26.39
C GLY A 209 -64.70 26.74 25.45
N GLY A 210 -63.58 26.39 24.81
CA GLY A 210 -63.57 25.35 23.77
C GLY A 210 -63.36 23.90 24.22
N GLY A 211 -62.82 23.66 25.42
CA GLY A 211 -62.37 22.32 25.84
C GLY A 211 -61.29 21.75 24.91
N GLY A 212 -60.01 21.76 25.32
CA GLY A 212 -58.95 21.18 24.49
C GLY A 212 -57.55 21.44 25.06
N GLY A 213 -56.60 20.56 24.76
CA GLY A 213 -55.23 20.66 25.27
C GLY A 213 -54.17 20.93 24.20
N ARG A 214 -52.94 21.18 24.67
CA ARG A 214 -51.73 21.33 23.85
C ARG A 214 -50.97 20.02 23.84
N VAL A 215 -50.64 19.53 22.64
CA VAL A 215 -49.71 18.40 22.44
C VAL A 215 -48.35 18.95 22.00
N GLN A 216 -47.30 18.48 22.65
CA GLN A 216 -45.93 18.72 22.21
C GLN A 216 -45.27 17.39 21.88
N TRP A 217 -44.76 17.27 20.66
CA TRP A 217 -43.97 16.11 20.23
C TRP A 217 -42.49 16.46 20.35
N THR A 218 -41.69 15.48 20.77
CA THR A 218 -40.22 15.59 20.81
C THR A 218 -39.63 14.44 20.02
N PHE A 219 -38.62 14.75 19.22
CA PHE A 219 -37.77 13.74 18.58
C PHE A 219 -36.50 13.58 19.40
N ASP A 220 -36.21 12.36 19.81
CA ASP A 220 -35.00 11.95 20.48
C ASP A 220 -34.57 10.58 19.97
N ALA A 221 -33.57 10.57 19.07
CA ALA A 221 -33.05 9.36 18.47
C ALA A 221 -32.46 8.38 19.51
N SER A 222 -31.95 8.89 20.64
CA SER A 222 -31.29 8.07 21.66
C SER A 222 -32.19 7.00 22.29
N ARG A 223 -33.51 7.15 22.14
CA ARG A 223 -34.51 6.18 22.60
C ARG A 223 -34.49 4.85 21.83
N VAL A 224 -33.92 4.82 20.63
CA VAL A 224 -33.94 3.64 19.74
C VAL A 224 -32.59 3.33 19.08
N VAL A 225 -31.63 4.25 19.15
CA VAL A 225 -30.27 4.03 18.64
C VAL A 225 -29.21 4.43 19.66
N PRO A 226 -28.04 3.76 19.70
CA PRO A 226 -26.89 4.24 20.45
C PRO A 226 -26.46 5.63 19.97
N THR A 227 -26.08 6.50 20.90
CA THR A 227 -25.62 7.86 20.59
C THR A 227 -24.23 8.10 21.17
N ALA A 228 -23.48 8.98 20.52
CA ALA A 228 -22.16 9.46 20.92
C ALA A 228 -21.95 10.88 20.38
N ASN A 229 -20.89 11.56 20.80
CA ASN A 229 -20.54 12.90 20.31
C ASN A 229 -20.14 12.96 18.82
N GLU A 230 -19.92 11.81 18.17
CA GLU A 230 -19.48 11.67 16.77
C GLU A 230 -20.26 10.50 16.15
N ASN A 231 -20.69 10.65 14.89
CA ASN A 231 -21.28 9.55 14.14
C ASN A 231 -20.20 8.63 13.55
N ARG A 232 -20.12 7.40 14.05
CA ARG A 232 -19.14 6.39 13.58
C ARG A 232 -19.71 4.98 13.56
N PRO A 233 -19.33 4.15 12.57
CA PRO A 233 -19.53 2.72 12.66
C PRO A 233 -18.62 2.12 13.75
N ARG A 234 -18.93 0.88 14.18
CA ARG A 234 -18.01 0.11 15.02
C ARG A 234 -16.67 -0.05 14.29
N ASN A 235 -15.57 0.20 14.99
CA ASN A 235 -14.22 0.16 14.43
C ASN A 235 -13.19 -0.34 15.47
N ILE A 236 -12.01 -0.69 15.00
CA ILE A 236 -10.82 -0.99 15.82
C ILE A 236 -9.73 -0.02 15.38
N ALA A 237 -9.07 0.61 16.36
CA ALA A 237 -8.01 1.58 16.09
C ALA A 237 -6.69 0.88 15.72
N PHE A 238 -6.19 1.15 14.52
CA PHE A 238 -4.84 0.85 14.08
C PHE A 238 -4.08 2.17 13.89
N ASN A 239 -2.75 2.14 14.00
CA ASN A 239 -1.93 3.25 13.56
C ASN A 239 -1.87 3.26 12.02
N TYR A 240 -1.74 4.43 11.40
CA TYR A 240 -1.42 4.52 9.98
C TYR A 240 0.06 4.85 9.79
N ILE A 241 0.75 4.03 9.00
CA ILE A 241 2.17 4.24 8.66
C ILE A 241 2.33 4.26 7.13
N VAL A 242 3.41 4.88 6.66
CA VAL A 242 3.85 4.81 5.26
C VAL A 242 5.27 4.27 5.20
N ARG A 243 5.59 3.53 4.13
CA ARG A 243 6.98 3.20 3.85
C ARG A 243 7.75 4.48 3.51
N ALA A 244 8.96 4.64 4.02
CA ALA A 244 9.77 5.84 3.82
C ALA A 244 10.59 5.82 2.51
N ALA A 245 10.98 4.64 2.02
CA ALA A 245 11.73 4.40 0.79
C ALA A 245 11.35 3.03 0.19
#